data_AF-A0A163BFT6-F1
#
_entry.id   AF-A0A163BFT6-F1
#
_cell.length_a   1.000
_cell.length_b   1.000
_cell.length_c   1.000
_cell.angle_alpha   90.00
_cell.angle_beta   90.00
_cell.angle_gamma   90.00
#
_symmetry.space_group_name_H-M   'P 1'
#
loop_
_entity.id
_entity.type
_entity.pdbx_description
1 polymer ?
#
loop_
_entity_poly.entity_id
_entity_poly.type
_entity_poly.pdbx_seq_one_letter_code
_entity_poly.pdbx_strand_id
1 'polypeptide(L)'
;MYPEFAAQARTDRDNDAEAEFNEQIDEAQQHSSLFPRAARNFGFLVPIEQHHAERYGVALDALEGKCVAGEAEQPVAGQWICKVCSMLYDPAIGDPESGISAGTAFEAIPEDWFCPICGKEKPTSCLTEKQN
;
A
#
# COMPACT_ATOMS: atom_id res chain seq x y z
N MET A 1 28.63 9.03 21.84
CA MET A 1 28.40 9.40 23.25
C MET A 1 29.73 9.81 23.85
N TYR A 2 29.79 10.89 24.62
CA TYR A 2 31.03 11.54 25.08
C TYR A 2 31.58 10.84 26.33
N PRO A 3 32.58 9.93 26.23
CA PRO A 3 33.03 9.11 27.35
C PRO A 3 33.74 9.94 28.43
N GLU A 4 34.30 11.08 28.02
CA GLU A 4 35.09 11.98 28.85
C GLU A 4 34.26 12.65 29.96
N PHE A 5 32.98 12.93 29.75
CA PHE A 5 32.16 13.60 30.78
C PHE A 5 31.84 12.68 31.96
N ALA A 6 31.58 11.40 31.71
CA ALA A 6 31.39 10.42 32.78
C ALA A 6 32.70 10.11 33.54
N ALA A 7 33.84 10.20 32.87
CA ALA A 7 35.16 10.10 33.52
C ALA A 7 35.48 11.33 34.37
N GLN A 8 35.09 12.52 33.90
CA GLN A 8 35.25 13.78 34.60
C GLN A 8 34.36 13.86 35.84
N ALA A 9 33.06 13.50 35.74
CA ALA A 9 32.14 13.50 36.88
C ALA A 9 32.63 12.58 38.03
N ARG A 10 33.19 11.42 37.68
CA ARG A 10 33.85 10.51 38.65
C ARG A 10 35.09 11.12 39.30
N THR A 11 35.87 11.85 38.52
CA THR A 11 37.05 12.58 39.02
C THR A 11 36.63 13.67 40.00
N ASP A 12 35.52 14.35 39.71
CA ASP A 12 34.95 15.43 40.52
C ASP A 12 34.14 14.91 41.73
N ARG A 13 33.94 13.59 41.83
CA ARG A 13 33.11 12.90 42.85
C ARG A 13 31.66 13.37 42.87
N ASP A 14 31.14 13.76 41.71
CA ASP A 14 29.76 14.15 41.52
C ASP A 14 28.91 12.93 41.17
N ASN A 15 28.37 12.29 42.21
CA ASN A 15 27.58 11.06 42.08
C ASN A 15 26.23 11.32 41.39
N ASP A 16 25.67 12.53 41.52
CA ASP A 16 24.38 12.88 40.92
C ASP A 16 24.54 13.01 39.40
N ALA A 17 25.62 13.65 38.94
CA ALA A 17 25.96 13.72 37.52
C ALA A 17 26.27 12.33 36.93
N GLU A 18 27.00 11.47 37.65
CA GLU A 18 27.26 10.10 37.19
C GLU A 18 25.95 9.28 37.05
N ALA A 19 25.01 9.45 37.98
CA ALA A 19 23.71 8.77 37.91
C ALA A 19 22.87 9.22 36.70
N GLU A 20 22.79 10.54 36.45
CA GLU A 20 22.06 11.09 35.29
C GLU A 20 22.66 10.59 33.97
N PHE A 21 23.99 10.56 33.84
CA PHE A 21 24.62 10.04 32.62
C PHE A 21 24.36 8.56 32.40
N ASN A 22 24.36 7.75 33.47
CA ASN A 22 24.03 6.33 33.35
C ASN A 22 22.57 6.12 32.94
N GLU A 23 21.64 6.92 33.46
CA GLU A 23 20.24 6.90 33.04
C GLU A 23 20.09 7.28 31.55
N GLN A 24 20.78 8.33 31.10
CA GLN A 24 20.78 8.71 29.68
C GLN A 24 21.41 7.63 28.77
N ILE A 25 22.41 6.89 29.25
CA ILE A 25 22.99 5.74 28.54
C ILE A 25 21.93 4.65 28.38
N ASP A 26 21.22 4.31 29.44
CA ASP A 26 20.20 3.26 29.43
C ASP A 26 19.02 3.63 28.52
N GLU A 27 18.53 4.87 28.58
CA GLU A 27 17.48 5.40 27.70
C GLU A 27 17.93 5.38 26.23
N ALA A 28 19.16 5.82 25.95
CA ALA A 28 19.72 5.80 24.61
C ALA A 28 19.83 4.37 24.06
N GLN A 29 20.23 3.40 24.90
CA GLN A 29 20.27 1.99 24.51
C GLN A 29 18.87 1.45 24.20
N GLN A 30 17.87 1.76 25.03
CA GLN A 30 16.49 1.35 24.80
C GLN A 30 15.95 1.91 23.48
N HIS A 31 16.16 3.20 23.20
CA HIS A 31 15.73 3.82 21.95
C HIS A 31 16.51 3.31 20.73
N SER A 32 17.81 3.04 20.88
CA SER A 32 18.63 2.49 19.78
C SER A 32 18.14 1.14 19.30
N SER A 33 17.55 0.33 20.18
CA SER A 33 17.07 -1.02 19.86
C SER A 33 15.86 -1.03 18.90
N LEU A 34 15.17 0.11 18.76
CA LEU A 34 14.02 0.27 17.86
C LEU A 34 14.44 0.18 16.38
N PHE A 35 15.56 0.79 15.99
CA PHE A 35 15.97 0.87 14.59
C PHE A 35 16.34 -0.50 13.99
N PRO A 36 17.18 -1.33 14.63
CA PRO A 36 17.46 -2.68 14.14
C PRO A 36 16.22 -3.58 14.13
N ARG A 37 15.33 -3.42 15.12
CA ARG A 37 14.07 -4.17 15.17
C ARG A 37 13.14 -3.80 14.02
N ALA A 38 13.01 -2.51 13.73
CA ALA A 38 12.27 -2.00 12.58
C ALA A 38 12.87 -2.52 11.26
N ALA A 39 14.20 -2.43 11.09
CA ALA A 39 14.87 -2.92 9.89
C ALA A 39 14.61 -4.43 9.64
N ARG A 40 14.64 -5.26 10.69
CA ARG A 40 14.28 -6.68 10.59
C ARG A 40 12.82 -6.87 10.18
N ASN A 41 11.90 -6.11 10.79
CA ASN A 41 10.48 -6.19 10.48
C ASN A 41 10.19 -5.80 9.02
N PHE A 42 10.77 -4.70 8.53
CA PHE A 42 10.65 -4.28 7.13
C PHE A 42 11.34 -5.25 6.17
N GLY A 43 12.42 -5.90 6.59
CA GLY A 43 13.08 -6.96 5.83
C GLY A 43 12.15 -8.13 5.47
N PHE A 44 11.17 -8.46 6.32
CA PHE A 44 10.16 -9.48 6.02
C PHE A 44 9.18 -9.09 4.91
N LEU A 45 9.07 -7.79 4.61
CA LEU A 45 8.19 -7.29 3.54
C LEU A 45 8.88 -7.25 2.17
N VAL A 46 10.22 -7.34 2.12
CA VAL A 46 10.99 -7.29 0.87
C VAL A 46 10.50 -8.26 -0.20
N PRO A 47 10.16 -9.54 0.10
CA PRO A 47 9.65 -10.46 -0.91
C PRO A 47 8.30 -10.01 -1.52
N ILE A 48 7.45 -9.37 -0.71
CA ILE A 48 6.15 -8.87 -1.17
C ILE A 48 6.36 -7.67 -2.10
N GLU A 49 7.21 -6.74 -1.70
CA GLU A 49 7.59 -5.57 -2.52
C GLU A 49 8.22 -6.02 -3.86
N GLN A 50 9.10 -7.02 -3.84
CA GLN A 50 9.71 -7.59 -5.05
C GLN A 50 8.66 -8.22 -5.97
N HIS A 51 7.76 -9.04 -5.41
CA HIS A 51 6.68 -9.66 -6.18
C HIS A 51 5.79 -8.63 -6.88
N HIS A 52 5.43 -7.56 -6.19
CA HIS A 52 4.63 -6.48 -6.76
C HIS A 52 5.42 -5.69 -7.80
N ALA A 53 6.68 -5.33 -7.52
CA ALA A 53 7.54 -4.63 -8.45
C ALA A 53 7.71 -5.39 -9.78
N GLU A 54 7.90 -6.71 -9.71
CA GLU A 54 8.00 -7.58 -10.91
C GLU A 54 6.69 -7.59 -11.71
N ARG A 55 5.53 -7.77 -11.05
CA ARG A 55 4.23 -7.78 -11.73
C ARG A 55 3.90 -6.44 -12.36
N TYR A 56 4.15 -5.34 -11.66
CA TYR A 56 3.91 -3.99 -12.20
C TYR A 56 4.90 -3.64 -13.31
N GLY A 57 6.15 -4.09 -13.24
CA GLY A 57 7.13 -3.93 -14.32
C GLY A 57 6.66 -4.58 -15.61
N VAL A 58 6.18 -5.83 -15.54
CA VAL A 58 5.62 -6.53 -16.72
C VAL A 58 4.38 -5.81 -17.27
N ALA A 59 3.51 -5.32 -16.39
CA ALA A 59 2.33 -4.55 -16.82
C ALA A 59 2.73 -3.22 -17.50
N LEU A 60 3.72 -2.51 -16.96
CA LEU A 60 4.19 -1.24 -17.51
C LEU A 60 4.89 -1.44 -18.86
N ASP A 61 5.80 -2.42 -18.96
CA ASP A 61 6.47 -2.75 -20.23
C ASP A 61 5.47 -3.16 -21.32
N ALA A 62 4.33 -3.76 -20.94
CA ALA A 62 3.24 -4.06 -21.87
C ALA A 62 2.46 -2.82 -22.30
N LEU A 63 2.17 -1.88 -21.38
CA LEU A 63 1.57 -0.59 -21.72
C LEU A 63 2.47 0.25 -22.63
N GLU A 64 3.79 0.17 -22.43
CA GLU A 64 4.79 0.86 -23.24
C GLU A 64 5.14 0.13 -24.55
N GLY A 65 4.51 -1.01 -24.83
CA GLY A 65 4.71 -1.79 -26.06
C GLY A 65 6.07 -2.50 -26.16
N LYS A 66 6.79 -2.63 -25.03
CA LYS A 66 8.12 -3.26 -24.94
C LYS A 66 8.07 -4.77 -24.75
N CYS A 67 6.98 -5.32 -24.20
CA CYS A 67 6.73 -6.75 -24.11
C CYS A 67 5.24 -7.10 -24.28
N VAL A 68 4.94 -8.38 -24.52
CA VAL A 68 3.57 -8.88 -24.45
C VAL A 68 3.31 -9.24 -22.99
N ALA A 69 2.41 -8.53 -22.29
CA ALA A 69 1.98 -8.93 -20.95
C ALA A 69 1.48 -10.37 -21.02
N GLY A 70 1.98 -11.25 -20.15
CA GLY A 70 1.42 -12.59 -20.00
C GLY A 70 -0.07 -12.47 -19.66
N GLU A 71 -0.92 -13.14 -20.44
CA GLU A 71 -2.35 -13.18 -20.24
C GLU A 71 -2.68 -13.52 -18.77
N ALA A 72 -3.38 -12.62 -18.08
CA ALA A 72 -4.43 -13.09 -17.19
C ALA A 72 -5.38 -13.91 -18.08
N GLU A 73 -5.73 -15.13 -17.66
CA GLU A 73 -6.49 -16.10 -18.46
C GLU A 73 -7.82 -15.54 -19.01
N GLN A 74 -8.29 -14.40 -18.49
CA GLN A 74 -9.33 -13.57 -19.09
C GLN A 74 -9.01 -12.07 -18.89
N PRO A 75 -8.59 -11.31 -19.91
CA PRO A 75 -8.59 -9.85 -19.84
C PRO A 75 -10.05 -9.36 -19.84
N VAL A 76 -10.54 -8.93 -18.69
CA VAL A 76 -11.94 -8.52 -18.53
C VAL A 76 -12.10 -7.08 -19.04
N ALA A 77 -12.38 -6.95 -20.33
CA ALA A 77 -12.77 -5.67 -20.91
C ALA A 77 -14.12 -5.22 -20.29
N GLY A 78 -14.16 -4.00 -19.76
CA GLY A 78 -15.41 -3.39 -19.24
C GLY A 78 -15.56 -3.35 -17.71
N GLN A 79 -14.48 -3.55 -16.95
CA GLN A 79 -14.49 -3.32 -15.51
C GLN A 79 -14.61 -1.82 -15.20
N TRP A 80 -15.38 -1.47 -14.16
CA TRP A 80 -15.56 -0.08 -13.72
C TRP A 80 -15.15 0.07 -12.26
N ILE A 81 -14.48 1.17 -11.91
CA ILE A 81 -14.09 1.48 -10.54
C ILE A 81 -14.81 2.73 -10.01
N CYS A 82 -15.42 2.61 -8.83
CA CYS A 82 -16.01 3.73 -8.12
C CYS A 82 -14.90 4.68 -7.63
N LYS A 83 -14.92 5.94 -8.09
CA LYS A 83 -13.93 6.96 -7.66
C LYS A 83 -14.07 7.36 -6.18
N VAL A 84 -15.12 6.94 -5.49
CA VAL A 84 -15.41 7.34 -4.10
C VAL A 84 -14.94 6.30 -3.12
N CYS A 85 -15.32 5.04 -3.33
CA CYS A 85 -14.98 3.93 -2.43
C CYS A 85 -14.03 2.89 -3.05
N SER A 86 -13.59 3.10 -4.29
CA SER A 86 -12.72 2.18 -5.04
C SER A 86 -13.30 0.77 -5.25
N MET A 87 -14.63 0.61 -5.16
CA MET A 87 -15.30 -0.64 -5.52
C MET A 87 -15.13 -0.92 -7.02
N LEU A 88 -14.71 -2.14 -7.35
CA LEU A 88 -14.57 -2.63 -8.73
C LEU A 88 -15.82 -3.42 -9.13
N TYR A 89 -16.56 -2.92 -10.11
CA TYR A 89 -17.61 -3.67 -10.79
C TYR A 89 -16.99 -4.58 -11.85
N ASP A 90 -17.24 -5.88 -11.72
CA ASP A 90 -16.83 -6.88 -12.70
C ASP A 90 -18.05 -7.37 -13.50
N PRO A 91 -18.10 -7.13 -14.83
CA PRO A 91 -19.17 -7.65 -15.68
C PRO A 91 -19.36 -9.15 -15.58
N ALA A 92 -18.32 -9.94 -15.32
CA ALA A 92 -18.42 -11.40 -15.18
C ALA A 92 -19.21 -11.82 -13.92
N ILE A 93 -19.18 -10.99 -12.87
CA ILE A 93 -19.90 -11.22 -11.61
C ILE A 93 -21.26 -10.53 -11.65
N GLY A 94 -21.34 -9.34 -12.27
CA GLY A 94 -22.51 -8.47 -12.18
C GLY A 94 -22.67 -7.87 -10.79
N ASP A 95 -23.90 -7.46 -10.46
CA ASP A 95 -24.27 -7.00 -9.12
C ASP A 95 -25.66 -7.55 -8.76
N PRO A 96 -25.73 -8.80 -8.26
CA PRO A 96 -27.00 -9.43 -7.90
C PRO A 96 -27.77 -8.71 -6.79
N GLU A 97 -27.09 -7.96 -5.91
CA GLU A 97 -27.73 -7.21 -4.83
C GLU A 97 -28.54 -6.03 -5.39
N SER A 98 -28.03 -5.39 -6.45
CA SER A 98 -28.74 -4.34 -7.18
C SER A 98 -29.61 -4.87 -8.35
N GLY A 99 -29.70 -6.19 -8.52
CA GLY A 99 -30.51 -6.81 -9.58
C GLY A 99 -29.84 -6.88 -10.96
N ILE A 100 -28.52 -6.73 -11.05
CA ILE A 100 -27.75 -6.81 -12.29
C ILE A 100 -27.17 -8.22 -12.43
N SER A 101 -27.57 -8.93 -13.48
CA SER A 101 -27.07 -10.28 -13.77
C SER A 101 -25.59 -10.27 -14.15
N ALA A 102 -24.90 -11.36 -13.83
CA ALA A 102 -23.59 -11.70 -14.39
C ALA A 102 -23.62 -11.63 -15.93
N GLY A 103 -22.56 -11.09 -16.52
CA GLY A 103 -22.42 -10.82 -17.95
C GLY A 103 -22.91 -9.43 -18.39
N THR A 104 -23.41 -8.59 -17.49
CA THR A 104 -23.91 -7.25 -17.86
C THR A 104 -22.74 -6.27 -17.95
N ALA A 105 -22.50 -5.70 -19.12
CA ALA A 105 -21.51 -4.63 -19.29
C ALA A 105 -21.91 -3.39 -18.47
N PHE A 106 -20.94 -2.65 -17.95
CA PHE A 106 -21.22 -1.45 -17.14
C PHE A 106 -22.03 -0.42 -17.93
N GLU A 107 -21.84 -0.31 -19.25
CA GLU A 107 -22.60 0.55 -20.16
C GLU A 107 -24.09 0.18 -20.23
N ALA A 108 -24.43 -1.09 -20.04
CA ALA A 108 -25.80 -1.58 -20.11
C ALA A 108 -26.59 -1.40 -18.80
N ILE A 109 -25.90 -1.03 -17.70
CA ILE A 109 -26.53 -0.77 -16.41
C ILE A 109 -27.33 0.55 -16.49
N PRO A 110 -28.57 0.61 -15.94
CA PRO A 110 -29.35 1.85 -15.86
C PRO A 110 -28.58 3.01 -15.18
N GLU A 111 -28.88 4.26 -15.57
CA GLU A 111 -28.29 5.44 -14.93
C GLU A 111 -28.72 5.62 -13.46
N ASP A 112 -29.88 5.04 -13.09
CA ASP A 112 -30.43 5.01 -11.73
C ASP A 112 -29.79 3.94 -10.83
N TRP A 113 -28.66 3.35 -11.26
CA TRP A 113 -27.92 2.42 -10.44
C TRP A 113 -27.05 3.16 -9.42
N PHE A 114 -27.06 2.65 -8.19
CA PHE A 114 -26.28 3.16 -7.08
C PHE A 114 -25.21 2.13 -6.67
N CYS A 115 -24.01 2.60 -6.39
CA CYS A 115 -22.95 1.73 -5.89
C CYS A 115 -23.37 1.05 -4.57
N PRO A 116 -23.33 -0.28 -4.46
CA PRO A 116 -23.80 -1.00 -3.26
C PRO A 116 -22.98 -0.69 -2.00
N ILE A 117 -21.74 -0.21 -2.19
CA ILE A 117 -20.83 0.11 -1.08
C ILE A 117 -21.07 1.52 -0.51
N CYS A 118 -21.32 2.51 -1.37
CA CYS A 118 -21.34 3.92 -0.95
C CYS A 118 -22.60 4.70 -1.34
N GLY A 119 -23.53 4.08 -2.07
CA GLY A 119 -24.80 4.68 -2.48
C GLY A 119 -24.67 5.86 -3.44
N LYS A 120 -23.53 6.05 -4.11
CA LYS A 120 -23.39 7.07 -5.17
C LYS A 120 -23.96 6.57 -6.49
N GLU A 121 -24.58 7.49 -7.21
CA GLU A 121 -25.06 7.31 -8.59
C GLU A 121 -23.91 6.94 -9.55
N LYS A 122 -24.28 6.24 -10.62
CA LYS A 122 -23.39 5.89 -11.73
C LYS A 122 -22.77 7.15 -12.35
N PRO A 123 -21.43 7.34 -12.34
CA PRO A 123 -20.81 8.47 -13.03
C PRO A 123 -20.87 8.26 -14.55
N THR A 124 -21.09 9.35 -15.28
CA THR A 124 -21.28 9.37 -16.75
C THR A 124 -20.04 8.95 -17.56
N SER A 125 -18.85 8.86 -16.94
CA SER A 125 -17.62 8.44 -17.62
C SER A 125 -17.05 7.16 -17.03
N CYS A 126 -17.11 6.08 -17.80
CA CYS A 126 -16.29 4.89 -17.62
C CYS A 126 -14.85 5.19 -18.07
N LEU A 127 -13.86 4.79 -17.27
CA LEU A 127 -12.46 4.79 -17.70
C LEU A 127 -12.29 3.64 -18.69
N THR A 128 -12.61 3.90 -19.96
CA THR A 128 -12.19 3.01 -21.04
C THR A 128 -10.75 3.39 -21.38
N GLU A 129 -9.79 2.56 -20.98
CA GLU A 129 -8.45 2.62 -21.55
C GLU A 129 -8.55 2.23 -23.03
N LYS A 130 -8.77 3.23 -23.88
CA LYS A 130 -8.32 3.21 -25.26
C LYS A 130 -7.30 4.33 -25.41
N GLN A 131 -6.02 3.98 -25.37
CA GLN A 131 -4.97 4.83 -25.92
C GLN A 131 -4.62 4.29 -27.31
N ASN A 132 -4.72 5.18 -28.29
CA ASN A 132 -4.37 5.00 -29.69
C ASN A 132 -2.94 5.45 -29.93
#